data_AF-A0AAV9P1Y7-F1
#
_entry.id   AF-A0AAV9P1Y7-F1
#
_cell.length_a   1.000
_cell.length_b   1.000
_cell.length_c   1.000
_cell.angle_alpha   90.00
_cell.angle_beta   90.00
_cell.angle_gamma   90.00
#
_symmetry.space_group_name_H-M   'P 1'
#
loop_
_entity.id
_entity.type
_entity.pdbx_description
1 polymer ?
#
loop_
_entity_poly.entity_id
_entity_poly.type
_entity_poly.pdbx_seq_one_letter_code
_entity_poly.pdbx_strand_id
1 'polypeptide(L)'
;MSSCTHPYLSFDVIDSVKFKYRPPKQETISKALRVGEPSRKKAKRARTVSPARSAEASGLPPVSTFPAPVVVPGDGIYDDPDDPLQSVQKWVDGEHRNKVTNRRKTIYVVPPPAFSEDVRCFDDWSVPVLHGKSIETEQAAQTPQTRDVMEYLQAFYHGLPVKLLEKPALACTAWNEGGATKKRRAQPKQDVPQHIGLSTGKEATRIRCRPSGDSVFPAQLNLDDLLDVAIAILPRDAYALLMLVDHDIYENDDDDFCCGRAYGGSRIAIVSTARYRPELDEIQEFDQDLAAKQGSAIAAAVLAANKSEAPRTTEQLSALWLGRVCKTASHELGHCFGIAHCMYYACIMQGTASLAEDARQPPYLCPVDLAKVLRASGASEKGRYRALLKVCGEWKEDRMFSAFGAWIEMRLKQPDAIPS
;
A
#
# COMPACT_ATOMS: atom_id res chain seq x y z
N MET A 1 -32.35 12.49 7.65
CA MET A 1 -31.88 11.70 6.48
C MET A 1 -32.59 12.24 5.24
N SER A 2 -31.99 13.19 4.54
CA SER A 2 -32.51 13.65 3.24
C SER A 2 -31.86 12.81 2.16
N SER A 3 -32.67 12.02 1.45
CA SER A 3 -32.22 11.20 0.32
C SER A 3 -31.80 12.09 -0.85
N CYS A 4 -30.60 11.86 -1.37
CA CYS A 4 -30.11 12.53 -2.57
C CYS A 4 -30.87 11.99 -3.80
N THR A 5 -31.56 12.86 -4.53
CA THR A 5 -32.43 12.56 -5.67
C THR A 5 -31.77 12.95 -7.00
N HIS A 6 -30.61 12.37 -7.33
CA HIS A 6 -29.96 12.59 -8.64
C HIS A 6 -30.10 11.33 -9.51
N PRO A 7 -30.95 11.35 -10.57
CA PRO A 7 -31.30 10.16 -11.33
C PRO A 7 -30.18 9.63 -12.26
N TYR A 8 -29.11 10.40 -12.50
CA TYR A 8 -27.92 9.96 -13.22
C TYR A 8 -26.69 10.75 -12.75
N LEU A 9 -25.69 10.08 -12.17
CA LEU A 9 -24.35 10.65 -12.05
C LEU A 9 -23.67 10.55 -13.41
N SER A 10 -23.50 11.70 -14.05
CA SER A 10 -22.63 11.81 -15.21
C SER A 10 -21.18 11.63 -14.77
N PHE A 11 -20.41 10.78 -15.47
CA PHE A 11 -18.95 10.81 -15.42
C PHE A 11 -18.45 11.95 -16.31
N ASP A 12 -19.01 13.14 -16.13
CA ASP A 12 -18.41 14.32 -16.73
C ASP A 12 -17.11 14.54 -15.97
N VAL A 13 -16.02 14.62 -16.73
CA VAL A 13 -14.76 15.17 -16.25
C VAL A 13 -15.13 16.49 -15.59
N ILE A 14 -15.13 16.53 -14.26
CA ILE A 14 -15.45 17.74 -13.51
C ILE A 14 -14.57 18.84 -14.09
N ASP A 15 -15.24 19.90 -14.53
CA ASP A 15 -14.65 20.99 -15.32
C ASP A 15 -13.29 21.37 -14.75
N SER A 16 -12.23 21.12 -15.54
CA SER A 16 -10.80 21.21 -15.17
C SER A 16 -10.30 22.61 -14.76
N VAL A 17 -11.23 23.52 -14.45
CA VAL A 17 -11.02 24.92 -14.13
C VAL A 17 -10.80 25.13 -12.63
N LYS A 18 -11.13 24.17 -11.75
CA LYS A 18 -10.96 24.29 -10.29
C LYS A 18 -9.87 23.43 -9.64
N PHE A 19 -9.28 22.47 -10.35
CA PHE A 19 -8.28 21.55 -9.79
C PHE A 19 -6.96 21.65 -10.57
N LYS A 20 -5.83 21.63 -9.85
CA LYS A 20 -4.50 21.75 -10.46
C LYS A 20 -4.10 20.48 -11.23
N TYR A 21 -4.48 19.30 -10.72
CA TYR A 21 -4.23 18.03 -11.40
C TYR A 21 -5.01 17.94 -12.72
N ARG A 22 -4.31 17.50 -13.78
CA ARG A 22 -4.90 17.27 -15.11
C ARG A 22 -4.67 15.82 -15.52
N PRO A 23 -5.73 15.01 -15.68
CA PRO A 23 -5.57 13.61 -16.05
C PRO A 23 -4.87 13.48 -17.40
N PRO A 24 -3.92 12.55 -17.55
CA PRO A 24 -3.23 12.34 -18.82
C PRO A 24 -4.21 12.01 -19.95
N LYS A 25 -3.98 12.58 -21.14
CA LYS A 25 -4.78 12.26 -22.34
C LYS A 25 -4.65 10.77 -22.68
N GLN A 26 -5.70 10.21 -23.27
CA GLN A 26 -5.75 8.80 -23.67
C GLN A 26 -4.55 8.38 -24.55
N GLU A 27 -4.10 9.25 -25.46
CA GLU A 27 -2.88 9.02 -26.26
C GLU A 27 -1.60 8.92 -25.42
N THR A 28 -1.46 9.73 -24.37
CA THR A 28 -0.34 9.69 -23.43
C THR A 28 -0.34 8.36 -22.67
N ILE A 29 -1.52 7.90 -22.26
CA ILE A 29 -1.68 6.60 -21.59
C ILE A 29 -1.36 5.44 -22.53
N SER A 30 -1.89 5.45 -23.76
CA SER A 30 -1.57 4.43 -24.77
C SER A 30 -0.07 4.36 -25.07
N LYS A 31 0.64 5.50 -25.05
CA LYS A 31 2.11 5.53 -25.19
C LYS A 31 2.80 5.01 -23.93
N ALA A 32 2.27 5.30 -22.74
CA ALA A 32 2.85 4.89 -21.47
C ALA A 32 2.90 3.37 -21.29
N LEU A 33 1.95 2.64 -21.88
CA LEU A 33 1.91 1.17 -21.87
C LEU A 33 2.90 0.50 -22.83
N ARG A 34 3.41 1.23 -23.83
CA ARG A 34 4.29 0.66 -24.85
C ARG A 34 5.74 0.67 -24.36
N VAL A 35 6.44 -0.43 -24.62
CA VAL A 35 7.92 -0.48 -24.57
C VAL A 35 8.41 -0.24 -26.00
N GLY A 36 9.22 0.79 -26.21
CA GLY A 36 9.87 1.01 -27.50
C GLY A 36 10.96 -0.03 -27.73
N GLU A 37 11.07 -0.57 -28.94
CA GLU A 37 12.33 -1.21 -29.34
C GLU A 37 13.45 -0.15 -29.31
N PRO A 38 14.69 -0.51 -28.93
CA PRO A 38 15.82 0.42 -29.00
C PRO A 38 15.90 1.01 -30.41
N SER A 39 15.86 2.35 -30.49
CA SER A 39 15.83 3.09 -31.76
C SER A 39 16.96 2.67 -32.70
N ARG A 40 16.69 1.73 -33.60
CA ARG A 40 17.43 1.64 -34.87
C ARG A 40 16.93 2.78 -35.73
N LYS A 41 17.70 3.87 -35.77
CA LYS A 41 17.51 5.00 -36.69
C LYS A 41 17.14 4.49 -38.08
N LYS A 42 15.88 4.63 -38.49
CA LYS A 42 15.48 4.75 -39.89
C LYS A 42 14.14 5.47 -39.97
N ALA A 43 14.22 6.73 -40.37
CA ALA A 43 13.10 7.57 -40.73
C ALA A 43 12.38 6.99 -41.95
N LYS A 44 11.05 6.83 -41.88
CA LYS A 44 10.15 6.98 -43.04
C LYS A 44 8.83 7.61 -42.58
N ARG A 45 8.41 8.63 -43.35
CA ARG A 45 7.19 9.43 -43.20
C ARG A 45 5.93 8.55 -43.11
N ALA A 46 5.05 8.81 -42.15
CA ALA A 46 3.71 8.24 -42.09
C ALA A 46 2.67 9.21 -42.68
N ARG A 47 1.76 8.68 -43.49
CA ARG A 47 0.58 9.37 -44.05
C ARG A 47 -0.42 9.67 -42.92
N THR A 48 -1.03 10.84 -43.01
CA THR A 48 -2.15 11.31 -42.18
C THR A 48 -3.40 10.44 -42.41
N VAL A 49 -3.99 9.94 -41.33
CA VAL A 49 -5.29 9.26 -41.31
C VAL A 49 -6.26 10.07 -40.43
N SER A 50 -7.48 10.25 -40.93
CA SER A 50 -8.53 11.15 -40.42
C SER A 50 -9.14 10.72 -39.06
N PRO A 51 -9.75 11.65 -38.28
CA PRO A 51 -9.96 11.51 -36.84
C PRO A 51 -11.36 10.98 -36.41
N ALA A 52 -11.97 10.03 -37.14
CA ALA A 52 -13.38 9.64 -36.92
C ALA A 52 -13.63 8.19 -36.43
N ARG A 53 -12.64 7.53 -35.80
CA ARG A 53 -12.78 6.15 -35.24
C ARG A 53 -12.14 5.99 -33.85
N SER A 54 -12.26 6.99 -32.99
CA SER A 54 -11.34 7.19 -31.85
C SER A 54 -11.68 6.52 -30.52
N ALA A 55 -12.74 5.71 -30.38
CA ALA A 55 -13.03 5.03 -29.11
C ALA A 55 -12.60 3.55 -29.10
N GLU A 56 -12.85 2.80 -30.18
CA GLU A 56 -12.54 1.36 -30.26
C GLU A 56 -11.09 1.04 -30.70
N ALA A 57 -10.34 2.03 -31.19
CA ALA A 57 -9.01 1.83 -31.79
C ALA A 57 -7.82 2.01 -30.82
N SER A 58 -8.04 2.38 -29.55
CA SER A 58 -6.95 2.71 -28.61
C SER A 58 -6.31 1.49 -27.93
N GLY A 59 -7.00 0.34 -27.90
CA GLY A 59 -6.56 -0.87 -27.20
C GLY A 59 -6.48 -0.73 -25.67
N LEU A 60 -6.97 0.38 -25.12
CA LEU A 60 -6.99 0.62 -23.67
C LEU A 60 -8.25 0.03 -23.05
N PRO A 61 -8.17 -0.45 -21.79
CA PRO A 61 -9.36 -0.86 -21.06
C PRO A 61 -10.29 0.35 -20.82
N PRO A 62 -11.61 0.12 -20.72
CA PRO A 62 -12.57 1.20 -20.55
C PRO A 62 -12.39 1.89 -19.19
N VAL A 63 -12.71 3.18 -19.12
CA VAL A 63 -12.68 4.00 -17.89
C VAL A 63 -13.54 3.39 -16.76
N SER A 64 -14.57 2.64 -17.14
CA SER A 64 -15.44 1.93 -16.22
C SER A 64 -14.77 0.71 -15.54
N THR A 65 -13.60 0.29 -16.02
CA THR A 65 -12.74 -0.69 -15.35
C THR A 65 -11.65 0.00 -14.52
N PHE A 66 -11.02 1.04 -15.07
CA PHE A 66 -9.96 1.83 -14.42
C PHE A 66 -10.30 3.33 -14.54
N PRO A 67 -10.79 3.97 -13.47
CA PRO A 67 -11.16 5.38 -13.50
C PRO A 67 -9.93 6.27 -13.35
N ALA A 68 -10.08 7.57 -13.55
CA ALA A 68 -9.06 8.54 -13.17
C ALA A 68 -8.90 8.60 -11.64
N PRO A 69 -7.76 9.09 -11.12
CA PRO A 69 -7.60 9.39 -9.70
C PRO A 69 -8.74 10.23 -9.13
N VAL A 70 -9.12 9.96 -7.89
CA VAL A 70 -9.97 10.87 -7.10
C VAL A 70 -9.08 12.01 -6.61
N VAL A 71 -9.55 13.25 -6.74
CA VAL A 71 -8.82 14.45 -6.32
C VAL A 71 -9.66 15.20 -5.29
N VAL A 72 -9.21 15.18 -4.03
CA VAL A 72 -9.85 15.86 -2.90
C VAL A 72 -8.86 16.89 -2.32
N PRO A 73 -9.29 18.10 -1.92
CA PRO A 73 -8.40 19.04 -1.25
C PRO A 73 -7.70 18.43 -0.02
N GLY A 74 -6.38 18.58 0.07
CA GLY A 74 -5.53 18.01 1.13
C GLY A 74 -5.06 16.58 0.88
N ASP A 75 -5.48 15.94 -0.23
CA ASP A 75 -4.90 14.68 -0.68
C ASP A 75 -3.56 14.92 -1.40
N GLY A 76 -2.67 13.93 -1.37
CA GLY A 76 -1.33 14.06 -1.95
C GLY A 76 -1.35 14.48 -3.42
N ILE A 77 -2.28 13.95 -4.21
CA ILE A 77 -2.46 14.33 -5.63
C ILE A 77 -2.98 15.77 -5.84
N TYR A 78 -3.67 16.32 -4.85
CA TYR A 78 -4.15 17.70 -4.89
C TYR A 78 -3.03 18.67 -4.54
N ASP A 79 -2.23 18.34 -3.53
CA ASP A 79 -1.14 19.16 -3.03
C ASP A 79 0.10 19.09 -3.94
N ASP A 80 0.39 17.93 -4.51
CA ASP A 80 1.44 17.72 -5.53
C ASP A 80 0.87 17.19 -6.86
N PRO A 81 0.19 18.05 -7.64
CA PRO A 81 -0.46 17.69 -8.90
C PRO A 81 0.52 17.42 -10.06
N ASP A 82 1.80 17.78 -9.88
CA ASP A 82 2.84 17.75 -10.91
C ASP A 82 3.82 16.57 -10.75
N ASP A 83 3.52 15.62 -9.84
CA ASP A 83 4.32 14.42 -9.61
C ASP A 83 4.64 13.68 -10.94
N PRO A 84 5.92 13.40 -11.25
CA PRO A 84 6.30 12.95 -12.59
C PRO A 84 5.70 11.60 -12.99
N LEU A 85 4.98 11.61 -14.12
CA LEU A 85 4.51 10.40 -14.77
C LEU A 85 5.65 9.39 -15.03
N GLN A 86 5.41 8.13 -14.69
CA GLN A 86 6.32 7.02 -14.92
C GLN A 86 5.71 5.99 -15.88
N SER A 87 6.04 6.07 -17.17
CA SER A 87 5.65 5.06 -18.16
C SER A 87 6.35 3.73 -17.95
N VAL A 88 5.87 2.66 -18.61
CA VAL A 88 6.55 1.35 -18.62
C VAL A 88 7.97 1.48 -19.18
N GLN A 89 8.18 2.26 -20.25
CA GLN A 89 9.52 2.50 -20.81
C GLN A 89 10.44 3.22 -19.80
N LYS A 90 9.97 4.30 -19.18
CA LYS A 90 10.76 5.05 -18.17
C LYS A 90 11.11 4.16 -16.98
N TRP A 91 10.20 3.27 -16.58
CA TRP A 91 10.47 2.26 -15.56
C TRP A 91 11.50 1.21 -16.01
N VAL A 92 11.45 0.74 -17.26
CA VAL A 92 12.44 -0.20 -17.82
C VAL A 92 13.84 0.42 -17.85
N ASP A 93 13.93 1.69 -18.23
CA ASP A 93 15.19 2.43 -18.37
C ASP A 93 15.69 3.04 -17.05
N GLY A 94 14.90 2.95 -15.97
CA GLY A 94 15.24 3.54 -14.68
C GLY A 94 16.51 2.95 -14.08
N GLU A 95 17.54 3.78 -13.89
CA GLU A 95 18.84 3.36 -13.36
C GLU A 95 18.76 2.82 -11.92
N HIS A 96 17.84 3.36 -11.12
CA HIS A 96 17.64 2.96 -9.73
C HIS A 96 16.79 1.68 -9.59
N ARG A 97 16.31 1.09 -10.68
CA ARG A 97 15.46 -0.10 -10.66
C ARG A 97 16.28 -1.37 -10.46
N ASN A 98 15.91 -2.14 -9.44
CA ASN A 98 16.41 -3.50 -9.25
C ASN A 98 15.74 -4.48 -10.24
N LYS A 99 16.56 -5.18 -11.05
CA LYS A 99 16.07 -6.24 -11.95
C LYS A 99 15.80 -7.52 -11.17
N VAL A 100 14.62 -8.10 -11.37
CA VAL A 100 14.33 -9.48 -10.95
C VAL A 100 15.22 -10.41 -11.78
N THR A 101 15.93 -11.32 -11.11
CA THR A 101 16.78 -12.33 -11.76
C THR A 101 16.59 -13.69 -11.13
N ASN A 102 17.03 -14.76 -11.79
CA ASN A 102 16.96 -16.12 -11.21
C ASN A 102 17.70 -16.25 -9.87
N ARG A 103 18.72 -15.42 -9.62
CA ARG A 103 19.48 -15.40 -8.36
C ARG A 103 18.86 -14.49 -7.29
N ARG A 104 18.02 -13.53 -7.71
CA ARG A 104 17.46 -12.48 -6.87
C ARG A 104 16.01 -12.20 -7.28
N LYS A 105 15.10 -13.02 -6.77
CA LYS A 105 13.66 -12.99 -7.10
C LYS A 105 12.73 -13.18 -5.89
N THR A 106 13.28 -13.44 -4.71
CA THR A 106 12.49 -13.78 -3.52
C THR A 106 12.08 -12.54 -2.76
N ILE A 107 10.80 -12.36 -2.49
CA ILE A 107 10.32 -11.35 -1.55
C ILE A 107 10.38 -11.98 -0.16
N TYR A 108 11.08 -11.37 0.77
CA TYR A 108 11.10 -11.80 2.17
C TYR A 108 10.17 -10.91 2.99
N VAL A 109 9.38 -11.53 3.88
CA VAL A 109 8.57 -10.82 4.87
C VAL A 109 9.13 -11.12 6.25
N VAL A 110 9.40 -10.08 7.02
CA VAL A 110 9.86 -10.16 8.42
C VAL A 110 8.63 -9.90 9.30
N PRO A 111 8.33 -10.79 10.26
CA PRO A 111 7.24 -10.56 11.20
C PRO A 111 7.56 -9.38 12.15
N PRO A 112 6.55 -8.82 12.83
CA PRO A 112 6.77 -7.84 13.89
C PRO A 112 7.80 -8.34 14.91
N PRO A 113 8.77 -7.49 15.33
CA PRO A 113 9.75 -7.87 16.33
C PRO A 113 9.10 -8.28 17.65
N ALA A 114 9.61 -9.35 18.26
CA ALA A 114 9.19 -9.75 19.61
C ALA A 114 9.73 -8.76 20.66
N PHE A 115 9.20 -8.80 21.88
CA PHE A 115 9.74 -8.05 23.01
C PHE A 115 10.44 -8.97 23.99
N SER A 116 11.64 -8.60 24.44
CA SER A 116 12.29 -9.27 25.57
C SER A 116 11.63 -8.85 26.88
N GLU A 117 11.80 -9.66 27.94
CA GLU A 117 11.11 -9.47 29.22
C GLU A 117 11.36 -8.09 29.86
N ASP A 118 12.55 -7.51 29.65
CA ASP A 118 12.98 -6.21 30.17
C ASP A 118 12.28 -5.01 29.52
N VAL A 119 11.64 -5.19 28.36
CA VAL A 119 10.91 -4.14 27.64
C VAL A 119 9.49 -4.52 27.29
N ARG A 120 8.95 -5.57 27.92
CA ARG A 120 7.60 -6.06 27.64
C ARG A 120 6.52 -5.01 27.94
N CYS A 121 6.77 -4.06 28.82
CA CYS A 121 5.88 -2.91 29.06
C CYS A 121 5.74 -1.99 27.84
N PHE A 122 6.58 -2.11 26.81
CA PHE A 122 6.47 -1.36 25.56
C PHE A 122 5.61 -2.08 24.51
N ASP A 123 5.20 -3.32 24.75
CA ASP A 123 4.25 -4.04 23.89
C ASP A 123 2.89 -3.29 23.86
N ASP A 124 2.51 -2.73 25.01
CA ASP A 124 1.31 -1.89 25.17
C ASP A 124 1.34 -0.61 24.31
N TRP A 125 2.51 -0.22 23.77
CA TRP A 125 2.60 0.92 22.84
C TRP A 125 1.94 0.64 21.48
N SER A 126 1.70 -0.63 21.16
CA SER A 126 0.94 -1.04 19.97
C SER A 126 -0.58 -0.95 20.16
N VAL A 127 -1.05 -0.60 21.37
CA VAL A 127 -2.46 -0.46 21.73
C VAL A 127 -2.83 1.02 21.80
N PRO A 128 -3.87 1.47 21.09
CA PRO A 128 -4.26 2.88 21.09
C PRO A 128 -4.94 3.30 22.40
N VAL A 129 -4.77 4.57 22.78
CA VAL A 129 -5.39 5.18 23.95
C VAL A 129 -6.70 5.87 23.55
N LEU A 130 -7.82 5.18 23.75
CA LEU A 130 -9.16 5.70 23.44
C LEU A 130 -9.64 6.63 24.58
N HIS A 131 -9.46 7.95 24.41
CA HIS A 131 -9.79 8.96 25.42
C HIS A 131 -11.31 9.17 25.56
N GLY A 132 -12.01 8.24 26.24
CA GLY A 132 -13.43 8.38 26.59
C GLY A 132 -14.42 8.11 25.45
N LYS A 133 -13.96 7.83 24.23
CA LYS A 133 -14.73 7.14 23.20
C LYS A 133 -14.62 5.64 23.47
N SER A 134 -15.48 5.12 24.35
CA SER A 134 -15.63 3.67 24.47
C SER A 134 -16.26 3.18 23.16
N ILE A 135 -15.50 2.47 22.35
CA ILE A 135 -16.14 1.64 21.34
C ILE A 135 -16.80 0.52 22.12
N GLU A 136 -18.13 0.48 22.09
CA GLU A 136 -18.95 -0.59 22.67
C GLU A 136 -18.77 -1.93 21.93
N THR A 137 -17.62 -2.18 21.29
CA THR A 137 -17.33 -3.48 20.73
C THR A 137 -16.81 -4.37 21.84
N GLU A 138 -17.69 -5.21 22.38
CA GLU A 138 -17.33 -6.45 23.11
C GLU A 138 -16.44 -7.40 22.27
N GLN A 139 -16.05 -7.01 21.06
CA GLN A 139 -15.45 -7.81 20.00
C GLN A 139 -14.22 -7.08 19.44
N ALA A 140 -13.05 -7.35 20.01
CA ALA A 140 -11.78 -6.78 19.54
C ALA A 140 -11.34 -7.42 18.22
N ALA A 141 -10.77 -6.63 17.30
CA ALA A 141 -10.12 -7.15 16.10
C ALA A 141 -8.86 -7.94 16.48
N GLN A 142 -8.54 -8.98 15.71
CA GLN A 142 -7.28 -9.70 15.84
C GLN A 142 -6.21 -9.08 14.96
N THR A 143 -5.00 -8.95 15.49
CA THR A 143 -3.84 -8.46 14.72
C THR A 143 -3.60 -9.32 13.48
N PRO A 144 -3.38 -8.71 12.30
CA PRO A 144 -3.08 -9.44 11.07
C PRO A 144 -1.90 -10.39 11.23
N GLN A 145 -2.10 -11.67 10.92
CA GLN A 145 -0.99 -12.62 10.98
C GLN A 145 -0.05 -12.38 9.78
N THR A 146 1.26 -12.45 10.02
CA THR A 146 2.27 -12.29 8.95
C THR A 146 2.04 -13.28 7.80
N ARG A 147 1.53 -14.47 8.08
CA ARG A 147 1.25 -15.49 7.06
C ARG A 147 0.13 -15.09 6.10
N ASP A 148 -0.91 -14.43 6.60
CA ASP A 148 -2.03 -13.98 5.78
C ASP A 148 -1.60 -12.85 4.84
N VAL A 149 -0.78 -11.93 5.36
CA VAL A 149 -0.13 -10.88 4.54
C VAL A 149 0.76 -11.51 3.46
N MET A 150 1.56 -12.53 3.81
CA MET A 150 2.39 -13.25 2.84
C MET A 150 1.57 -13.95 1.75
N GLU A 151 0.44 -14.58 2.09
CA GLU A 151 -0.43 -15.23 1.10
C GLU A 151 -1.02 -14.20 0.13
N TYR A 152 -1.48 -13.06 0.64
CA TYR A 152 -1.93 -11.96 -0.21
C TYR A 152 -0.81 -11.44 -1.12
N LEU A 153 0.38 -11.17 -0.58
CA LEU A 153 1.52 -10.67 -1.37
C LEU A 153 1.99 -11.69 -2.42
N GLN A 154 1.91 -12.99 -2.11
CA GLN A 154 2.22 -14.08 -3.03
C GLN A 154 1.24 -14.12 -4.22
N ALA A 155 -0.02 -13.75 -4.00
CA ALA A 155 -1.02 -13.56 -5.04
C ALA A 155 -0.85 -12.22 -5.78
N PHE A 156 -0.52 -11.14 -5.07
CA PHE A 156 -0.37 -9.80 -5.64
C PHE A 156 0.86 -9.70 -6.56
N TYR A 157 2.01 -10.22 -6.14
CA TYR A 157 3.23 -10.34 -6.94
C TYR A 157 3.39 -11.72 -7.55
N HIS A 158 2.28 -12.30 -8.02
CA HIS A 158 2.24 -13.62 -8.62
C HIS A 158 3.39 -13.85 -9.61
N GLY A 159 4.04 -15.01 -9.51
CA GLY A 159 5.24 -15.37 -10.26
C GLY A 159 6.55 -15.26 -9.46
N LEU A 160 6.54 -14.55 -8.32
CA LEU A 160 7.70 -14.42 -7.43
C LEU A 160 7.49 -15.16 -6.11
N PRO A 161 8.49 -15.88 -5.58
CA PRO A 161 8.35 -16.53 -4.28
C PRO A 161 8.32 -15.50 -3.15
N VAL A 162 7.35 -15.62 -2.25
CA VAL A 162 7.27 -14.89 -0.98
C VAL A 162 7.62 -15.83 0.16
N LYS A 163 8.58 -15.45 1.01
CA LYS A 163 9.07 -16.28 2.12
C LYS A 163 9.10 -15.51 3.43
N LEU A 164 8.84 -16.22 4.52
CA LEU A 164 9.07 -15.71 5.86
C LEU A 164 10.57 -15.67 6.13
N LEU A 165 11.08 -14.55 6.65
CA LEU A 165 12.44 -14.47 7.16
C LEU A 165 12.43 -14.74 8.67
N GLU A 166 12.64 -16.00 9.05
CA GLU A 166 12.65 -16.41 10.46
C GLU A 166 13.95 -16.04 11.20
N LYS A 167 15.04 -15.81 10.45
CA LYS A 167 16.37 -15.53 11.01
C LYS A 167 17.02 -14.34 10.30
N PRO A 168 17.63 -13.40 11.05
CA PRO A 168 17.67 -13.36 12.51
C PRO A 168 16.28 -13.10 13.14
N ALA A 169 16.03 -13.68 14.31
CA ALA A 169 14.82 -13.40 15.07
C ALA A 169 14.98 -12.03 15.71
N LEU A 170 14.12 -11.08 15.34
CA LEU A 170 14.19 -9.71 15.83
C LEU A 170 13.53 -9.60 17.20
N ALA A 171 14.21 -8.92 18.13
CA ALA A 171 13.66 -8.62 19.43
C ALA A 171 13.97 -7.19 19.86
N CYS A 172 12.95 -6.44 20.26
CA CYS A 172 13.09 -5.19 21.00
C CYS A 172 13.69 -5.48 22.38
N THR A 173 14.65 -4.67 22.80
CA THR A 173 15.45 -4.79 24.03
C THR A 173 15.70 -3.41 24.64
N ALA A 174 16.06 -3.34 25.93
CA ALA A 174 16.44 -2.07 26.54
C ALA A 174 17.76 -1.54 25.96
N TRP A 175 17.81 -0.23 25.64
CA TRP A 175 19.04 0.41 25.20
C TRP A 175 19.82 1.00 26.39
N ASN A 176 20.96 0.39 26.72
CA ASN A 176 21.87 0.91 27.74
C ASN A 176 23.06 1.60 27.06
N GLU A 177 23.08 2.93 27.09
CA GLU A 177 24.26 3.67 26.62
C GLU A 177 25.47 3.36 27.52
N GLY A 178 26.48 2.71 26.95
CA GLY A 178 27.86 2.59 27.45
C GLY A 178 28.08 2.61 28.98
N GLY A 179 28.22 1.43 29.59
CA GLY A 179 29.16 1.17 30.70
C GLY A 179 29.20 2.19 31.86
N ALA A 180 28.07 2.48 32.49
CA ALA A 180 28.06 3.16 33.79
C ALA A 180 27.41 2.27 34.85
N THR A 181 28.25 1.67 35.70
CA THR A 181 27.91 1.20 37.04
C THR A 181 27.52 2.38 37.92
N LYS A 182 26.40 3.05 37.62
CA LYS A 182 25.73 3.96 38.54
C LYS A 182 24.22 3.79 38.37
N LYS A 183 23.60 3.20 39.39
CA LYS A 183 22.16 3.29 39.64
C LYS A 183 21.78 4.78 39.66
N ARG A 184 21.41 5.36 38.51
CA ARG A 184 20.73 6.65 38.49
C ARG A 184 19.38 6.41 39.15
N ARG A 185 19.10 7.13 40.24
CA ARG A 185 17.76 7.23 40.81
C ARG A 185 16.81 7.60 39.67
N ALA A 186 15.75 6.80 39.51
CA ALA A 186 14.66 7.08 38.60
C ALA A 186 14.18 8.53 38.82
N GLN A 187 14.35 9.37 37.81
CA GLN A 187 13.58 10.62 37.74
C GLN A 187 12.18 10.22 37.26
N PRO A 188 11.12 10.53 38.01
CA PRO A 188 9.76 10.29 37.56
C PRO A 188 9.34 11.44 36.61
N LYS A 189 8.78 11.07 35.43
CA LYS A 189 8.20 11.91 34.34
C LYS A 189 8.92 11.93 32.98
N GLN A 190 9.41 10.80 32.50
CA GLN A 190 9.39 10.52 31.05
C GLN A 190 8.92 9.06 30.90
N ASP A 191 7.65 8.87 30.54
CA ASP A 191 7.04 7.53 30.45
C ASP A 191 7.49 6.75 29.21
N VAL A 192 8.12 7.41 28.23
CA VAL A 192 8.71 6.80 27.02
C VAL A 192 10.22 7.04 27.00
N PRO A 193 11.08 6.00 26.93
CA PRO A 193 12.52 6.16 26.78
C PRO A 193 12.86 6.79 25.43
N GLN A 194 13.99 7.50 25.35
CA GLN A 194 14.43 8.09 24.08
C GLN A 194 14.86 7.04 23.04
N HIS A 195 15.31 5.87 23.49
CA HIS A 195 15.83 4.83 22.63
C HIS A 195 15.51 3.43 23.16
N ILE A 196 15.27 2.50 22.25
CA ILE A 196 15.29 1.06 22.49
C ILE A 196 16.31 0.39 21.55
N GLY A 197 16.64 -0.87 21.79
CA GLY A 197 17.49 -1.66 20.90
C GLY A 197 16.68 -2.66 20.11
N LEU A 198 16.86 -2.75 18.80
CA LEU A 198 16.34 -3.84 17.98
C LEU A 198 17.46 -4.85 17.71
N SER A 199 17.40 -5.98 18.41
CA SER A 199 18.41 -7.03 18.39
C SER A 199 18.17 -8.02 17.25
N THR A 200 19.24 -8.38 16.54
CA THR A 200 19.28 -9.48 15.56
C THR A 200 19.88 -10.76 16.17
N GLY A 201 20.08 -10.77 17.49
CA GLY A 201 20.78 -11.84 18.23
C GLY A 201 22.31 -11.78 18.14
N LYS A 202 22.88 -11.01 17.21
CA LYS A 202 24.34 -10.76 17.10
C LYS A 202 24.72 -9.34 17.44
N GLU A 203 23.89 -8.40 17.01
CA GLU A 203 24.04 -6.97 17.19
C GLU A 203 22.67 -6.37 17.52
N ALA A 204 22.67 -5.18 18.11
CA ALA A 204 21.47 -4.42 18.37
C ALA A 204 21.62 -3.03 17.75
N THR A 205 20.63 -2.63 16.97
CA THR A 205 20.55 -1.28 16.40
C THR A 205 19.74 -0.41 17.33
N ARG A 206 20.22 0.80 17.58
CA ARG A 206 19.50 1.80 18.37
C ARG A 206 18.31 2.31 17.56
N ILE A 207 17.11 2.20 18.10
CA ILE A 207 15.87 2.75 17.54
C ILE A 207 15.45 3.93 18.40
N ARG A 208 15.30 5.10 17.78
CA ARG A 208 14.75 6.30 18.43
C ARG A 208 13.26 6.12 18.68
N CYS A 209 12.83 6.59 19.84
CA CYS A 209 11.43 6.59 20.25
C CYS A 209 11.00 7.99 20.64
N ARG A 210 9.73 8.31 20.40
CA ARG A 210 9.09 9.55 20.86
C ARG A 210 7.66 9.28 21.33
N PRO A 211 7.05 10.10 22.19
CA PRO A 211 5.61 10.07 22.40
C PRO A 211 4.87 10.40 21.08
N SER A 212 3.68 9.81 20.86
CA SER A 212 2.88 10.16 19.68
C SER A 212 2.40 11.61 19.76
N GLY A 213 2.60 12.39 18.70
CA GLY A 213 2.23 13.80 18.65
C GLY A 213 0.73 14.04 18.86
N ASP A 214 -0.09 13.14 18.34
CA ASP A 214 -1.55 13.16 18.45
C ASP A 214 -2.11 12.41 19.68
N SER A 215 -1.23 11.82 20.51
CA SER A 215 -1.58 11.04 21.70
C SER A 215 -2.49 9.81 21.45
N VAL A 216 -2.64 9.35 20.20
CA VAL A 216 -3.41 8.13 19.88
C VAL A 216 -2.68 6.88 20.35
N PHE A 217 -1.35 6.86 20.22
CA PHE A 217 -0.50 5.80 20.77
C PHE A 217 0.42 6.37 21.86
N PRO A 218 0.83 5.56 22.85
CA PRO A 218 1.77 6.01 23.89
C PRO A 218 3.12 6.46 23.31
N ALA A 219 3.61 5.78 22.27
CA ALA A 219 4.90 6.04 21.67
C ALA A 219 4.94 5.65 20.19
N GLN A 220 5.92 6.21 19.47
CA GLN A 220 6.24 5.94 18.08
C GLN A 220 7.71 5.53 17.93
N LEU A 221 7.99 4.63 16.99
CA LEU A 221 9.34 4.20 16.62
C LEU A 221 9.82 4.93 15.37
N ASN A 222 11.09 5.30 15.33
CA ASN A 222 11.65 5.96 14.15
C ASN A 222 11.81 4.98 12.99
N LEU A 223 11.29 5.36 11.83
CA LEU A 223 11.25 4.57 10.61
C LEU A 223 12.63 4.41 9.97
N ASP A 224 13.47 5.45 9.94
CA ASP A 224 14.81 5.36 9.34
C ASP A 224 15.69 4.36 10.09
N ASP A 225 15.60 4.35 11.43
CA ASP A 225 16.34 3.39 12.25
C ASP A 225 15.87 1.93 12.00
N LEU A 226 14.58 1.72 11.73
CA LEU A 226 14.02 0.42 11.34
C LEU A 226 14.47 0.00 9.93
N LEU A 227 14.55 0.96 8.99
CA LEU A 227 15.09 0.74 7.65
C LEU A 227 16.55 0.30 7.72
N ASP A 228 17.38 0.89 8.58
CA ASP A 228 18.78 0.46 8.77
C ASP A 228 18.88 -1.02 9.21
N VAL A 229 17.99 -1.46 10.10
CA VAL A 229 17.89 -2.88 10.48
C VAL A 229 17.48 -3.74 9.29
N ALA A 230 16.49 -3.31 8.52
CA ALA A 230 16.05 -4.01 7.31
C ALA A 230 17.19 -4.16 6.28
N ILE A 231 18.05 -3.13 6.10
CA ILE A 231 19.25 -3.21 5.25
C ILE A 231 20.20 -4.28 5.78
N ALA A 232 20.48 -4.27 7.09
CA ALA A 232 21.46 -5.16 7.71
C ALA A 232 21.07 -6.65 7.58
N ILE A 233 19.78 -6.96 7.66
CA ILE A 233 19.28 -8.35 7.61
C ILE A 233 18.88 -8.83 6.21
N LEU A 234 18.93 -7.96 5.20
CA LEU A 234 18.47 -8.23 3.82
C LEU A 234 19.21 -9.43 3.19
N PRO A 235 18.51 -10.55 2.90
CA PRO A 235 19.16 -11.73 2.32
C PRO A 235 19.75 -11.43 0.92
N ARG A 236 20.84 -12.14 0.58
CA ARG A 236 21.55 -11.94 -0.70
C ARG A 236 20.69 -12.28 -1.93
N ASP A 237 19.81 -13.28 -1.79
CA ASP A 237 18.88 -13.73 -2.83
C ASP A 237 17.52 -12.98 -2.80
N ALA A 238 17.33 -12.07 -1.84
CA ALA A 238 16.11 -11.29 -1.72
C ALA A 238 16.00 -10.31 -2.90
N TYR A 239 14.90 -10.37 -3.64
CA TYR A 239 14.48 -9.26 -4.48
C TYR A 239 14.11 -8.04 -3.64
N ALA A 240 13.31 -8.24 -2.60
CA ALA A 240 12.92 -7.22 -1.65
C ALA A 240 12.72 -7.85 -0.27
N LEU A 241 12.81 -7.02 0.77
CA LEU A 241 12.45 -7.35 2.14
C LEU A 241 11.39 -6.36 2.63
N LEU A 242 10.27 -6.88 3.12
CA LEU A 242 9.24 -6.13 3.81
C LEU A 242 9.30 -6.49 5.29
N MET A 243 9.44 -5.51 6.17
CA MET A 243 9.30 -5.71 7.61
C MET A 243 7.96 -5.16 8.08
N LEU A 244 7.19 -6.01 8.77
CA LEU A 244 5.98 -5.58 9.46
C LEU A 244 6.33 -5.12 10.87
N VAL A 245 5.64 -4.10 11.36
CA VAL A 245 5.80 -3.54 12.71
C VAL A 245 4.40 -3.26 13.27
N ASP A 246 4.14 -3.60 14.53
CA ASP A 246 2.82 -3.38 15.14
C ASP A 246 2.69 -2.03 15.86
N HIS A 247 3.81 -1.32 16.00
CA HIS A 247 3.93 -0.02 16.64
C HIS A 247 3.72 1.11 15.64
N ASP A 248 3.23 2.23 16.14
CA ASP A 248 3.15 3.46 15.37
C ASP A 248 4.56 3.96 15.03
N ILE A 249 4.74 4.56 13.85
CA ILE A 249 6.06 4.95 13.33
C ILE A 249 6.07 6.38 12.80
N TYR A 250 7.25 6.98 12.73
CA TYR A 250 7.47 8.33 12.17
C TYR A 250 8.79 8.39 11.40
N GLU A 251 8.88 9.22 10.35
CA GLU A 251 10.13 9.44 9.60
C GLU A 251 10.94 10.58 10.24
N ASN A 252 10.33 11.75 10.40
CA ASN A 252 10.97 12.97 10.86
C ASN A 252 10.11 13.77 11.87
N ASP A 253 10.64 14.88 12.37
CA ASP A 253 10.00 15.70 13.41
C ASP A 253 8.77 16.47 12.92
N ASP A 254 8.60 16.64 11.60
CA ASP A 254 7.46 17.33 10.99
C ASP A 254 6.28 16.38 10.69
N ASP A 255 6.51 15.06 10.71
CA ASP A 255 5.44 14.07 10.49
C ASP A 255 4.63 13.84 11.76
N ASP A 256 3.30 13.71 11.62
CA ASP A 256 2.47 13.18 12.70
C ASP A 256 2.72 11.67 12.90
N PHE A 257 2.68 10.91 11.80
CA PHE A 257 2.99 9.47 11.74
C PHE A 257 3.22 9.02 10.28
N CYS A 258 3.67 7.78 10.09
CA CYS A 258 3.70 7.10 8.80
C CYS A 258 3.09 5.70 8.93
N CYS A 259 2.46 5.19 7.86
CA CYS A 259 1.96 3.80 7.84
C CYS A 259 2.91 2.84 7.13
N GLY A 260 3.83 3.37 6.33
CA GLY A 260 4.84 2.60 5.64
C GLY A 260 5.81 3.51 4.91
N ARG A 261 6.94 2.93 4.52
CA ARG A 261 7.92 3.56 3.63
C ARG A 261 8.79 2.51 2.99
N ALA A 262 9.22 2.79 1.76
CA ALA A 262 10.15 1.98 1.03
C ALA A 262 11.36 2.76 0.52
N TYR A 263 12.54 2.19 0.69
CA TYR A 263 13.75 2.63 0.00
C TYR A 263 13.98 1.70 -1.19
N GLY A 264 13.28 1.98 -2.29
CA GLY A 264 13.14 1.06 -3.41
C GLY A 264 14.46 0.61 -4.05
N GLY A 265 15.43 1.51 -4.15
CA GLY A 265 16.79 1.19 -4.61
C GLY A 265 17.53 0.22 -3.67
N SER A 266 17.29 0.35 -2.37
CA SER A 266 17.84 -0.53 -1.32
C SER A 266 17.09 -1.84 -1.15
N ARG A 267 15.93 -1.99 -1.81
CA ARG A 267 15.07 -3.20 -1.80
C ARG A 267 14.44 -3.51 -0.45
N ILE A 268 14.14 -2.48 0.33
CA ILE A 268 13.54 -2.63 1.65
C ILE A 268 12.30 -1.76 1.80
N ALA A 269 11.36 -2.27 2.59
CA ALA A 269 10.14 -1.58 2.98
C ALA A 269 9.79 -1.90 4.44
N ILE A 270 9.24 -0.93 5.14
CA ILE A 270 8.63 -1.09 6.47
C ILE A 270 7.14 -0.76 6.34
N VAL A 271 6.28 -1.54 6.98
CA VAL A 271 4.85 -1.24 7.11
C VAL A 271 4.42 -1.39 8.56
N SER A 272 3.81 -0.35 9.11
CA SER A 272 3.16 -0.38 10.41
C SER A 272 1.71 -0.83 10.30
N THR A 273 1.28 -1.71 11.21
CA THR A 273 -0.12 -2.13 11.32
C THR A 273 -0.94 -1.21 12.24
N ALA A 274 -0.30 -0.39 13.07
CA ALA A 274 -0.90 0.31 14.20
C ALA A 274 -2.09 1.20 13.80
N ARG A 275 -1.88 2.07 12.81
CA ARG A 275 -2.85 3.10 12.38
C ARG A 275 -4.02 2.55 11.57
N TYR A 276 -3.97 1.27 11.21
CA TYR A 276 -5.03 0.58 10.46
C TYR A 276 -6.01 -0.20 11.33
N ARG A 277 -5.79 -0.20 12.65
CA ARG A 277 -6.70 -0.75 13.65
C ARG A 277 -8.13 -0.22 13.42
N PRO A 278 -9.14 -1.09 13.19
CA PRO A 278 -10.52 -0.67 12.95
C PRO A 278 -11.11 0.17 14.09
N GLU A 279 -10.61 0.00 15.32
CA GLU A 279 -11.01 0.81 16.48
C GLU A 279 -10.69 2.30 16.29
N LEU A 280 -9.81 2.67 15.36
CA LEU A 280 -9.46 4.06 15.12
C LEU A 280 -10.38 4.76 14.11
N ASP A 281 -11.32 4.03 13.48
CA ASP A 281 -12.16 4.58 12.40
C ASP A 281 -13.01 5.77 12.84
N GLU A 282 -13.51 5.77 14.09
CA GLU A 282 -14.31 6.88 14.66
C GLU A 282 -13.47 8.13 15.00
N ILE A 283 -12.15 7.98 15.02
CA ILE A 283 -11.19 9.06 15.28
C ILE A 283 -10.61 9.57 13.95
N GLN A 284 -10.52 8.71 12.95
CA GLN A 284 -9.84 8.97 11.66
C GLN A 284 -10.76 9.46 10.53
N GLU A 285 -12.05 9.68 10.81
CA GLU A 285 -13.05 10.31 9.90
C GLU A 285 -13.04 9.74 8.46
N PHE A 286 -13.23 8.43 8.32
CA PHE A 286 -13.39 7.80 7.00
C PHE A 286 -14.73 8.20 6.33
N ASP A 287 -14.68 9.02 5.29
CA ASP A 287 -15.85 9.32 4.44
C ASP A 287 -16.05 8.23 3.37
N GLN A 288 -17.28 7.70 3.25
CA GLN A 288 -17.56 6.42 2.56
C GLN A 288 -18.41 6.52 1.28
N ASP A 289 -18.66 7.71 0.75
CA ASP A 289 -19.56 7.84 -0.39
C ASP A 289 -18.85 7.75 -1.76
N LEU A 290 -18.95 6.59 -2.41
CA LEU A 290 -18.55 6.37 -3.81
C LEU A 290 -19.72 5.77 -4.62
N ALA A 291 -20.17 6.50 -5.65
CA ALA A 291 -21.22 6.04 -6.57
C ALA A 291 -20.65 5.72 -7.97
N ALA A 292 -21.14 4.65 -8.61
CA ALA A 292 -20.65 4.18 -9.92
C ALA A 292 -21.77 3.81 -10.91
N LYS A 293 -21.50 3.90 -12.22
CA LYS A 293 -22.42 3.48 -13.30
C LYS A 293 -22.54 1.96 -13.40
N GLN A 294 -23.76 1.45 -13.55
CA GLN A 294 -24.09 0.00 -13.62
C GLN A 294 -23.35 -0.75 -14.75
N GLY A 295 -23.00 -2.02 -14.50
CA GLY A 295 -22.47 -2.95 -15.51
C GLY A 295 -20.95 -2.97 -15.74
N SER A 296 -20.17 -2.31 -14.88
CA SER A 296 -18.70 -2.23 -14.99
C SER A 296 -17.95 -2.90 -13.84
N ALA A 297 -16.62 -3.06 -13.93
CA ALA A 297 -15.85 -3.68 -12.85
C ALA A 297 -15.91 -2.84 -11.56
N ILE A 298 -15.85 -1.50 -11.70
CA ILE A 298 -16.07 -0.58 -10.57
C ILE A 298 -17.50 -0.70 -10.04
N ALA A 299 -18.50 -0.86 -10.92
CA ALA A 299 -19.88 -1.05 -10.48
C ALA A 299 -20.05 -2.33 -9.65
N ALA A 300 -19.41 -3.43 -10.06
CA ALA A 300 -19.43 -4.67 -9.31
C ALA A 300 -18.77 -4.49 -7.93
N ALA A 301 -17.64 -3.78 -7.88
CA ALA A 301 -16.97 -3.43 -6.63
C ALA A 301 -17.88 -2.60 -5.71
N VAL A 302 -18.51 -1.54 -6.23
CA VAL A 302 -19.42 -0.67 -5.48
C VAL A 302 -20.67 -1.42 -5.02
N LEU A 303 -21.24 -2.29 -5.87
CA LEU A 303 -22.39 -3.11 -5.49
C LEU A 303 -22.05 -4.12 -4.40
N ALA A 304 -20.88 -4.75 -4.46
CA ALA A 304 -20.41 -5.65 -3.41
C ALA A 304 -20.12 -4.87 -2.12
N ALA A 305 -19.48 -3.71 -2.24
CA ALA A 305 -19.22 -2.80 -1.13
C ALA A 305 -20.50 -2.35 -0.42
N ASN A 306 -21.53 -1.95 -1.17
CA ASN A 306 -22.79 -1.45 -0.60
C ASN A 306 -23.68 -2.56 -0.02
N LYS A 307 -23.43 -3.83 -0.38
CA LYS A 307 -24.08 -5.00 0.24
C LYS A 307 -23.42 -5.41 1.54
N SER A 308 -22.18 -4.99 1.77
CA SER A 308 -21.45 -5.24 3.00
C SER A 308 -21.95 -4.24 4.04
N GLU A 309 -22.53 -4.74 5.13
CA GLU A 309 -22.81 -3.90 6.29
C GLU A 309 -21.49 -3.42 6.91
N ALA A 310 -21.54 -2.33 7.69
CA ALA A 310 -20.39 -1.92 8.50
C ALA A 310 -19.90 -3.12 9.34
N PRO A 311 -18.57 -3.34 9.44
CA PRO A 311 -18.04 -4.49 10.16
C PRO A 311 -18.46 -4.43 11.63
N ARG A 312 -19.07 -5.50 12.12
CA ARG A 312 -19.55 -5.60 13.51
C ARG A 312 -18.97 -6.79 14.26
N THR A 313 -18.48 -7.81 13.55
CA THR A 313 -17.86 -8.99 14.18
C THR A 313 -16.35 -8.88 14.27
N THR A 314 -15.74 -9.58 15.23
CA THR A 314 -14.27 -9.72 15.33
C THR A 314 -13.66 -10.16 14.01
N GLU A 315 -14.26 -11.13 13.31
CA GLU A 315 -13.75 -11.62 12.02
C GLU A 315 -13.77 -10.53 10.95
N GLN A 316 -14.86 -9.76 10.86
CA GLN A 316 -14.99 -8.67 9.89
C GLN A 316 -14.00 -7.54 10.16
N LEU A 317 -13.81 -7.17 11.43
CA LEU A 317 -12.84 -6.16 11.84
C LEU A 317 -11.40 -6.64 11.58
N SER A 318 -11.10 -7.91 11.88
CA SER A 318 -9.78 -8.51 11.61
C SER A 318 -9.48 -8.54 10.10
N ALA A 319 -10.47 -8.91 9.28
CA ALA A 319 -10.35 -8.91 7.83
C ALA A 319 -10.15 -7.50 7.25
N LEU A 320 -10.85 -6.49 7.79
CA LEU A 320 -10.64 -5.08 7.43
C LEU A 320 -9.21 -4.62 7.75
N TRP A 321 -8.72 -4.94 8.96
CA TRP A 321 -7.37 -4.59 9.38
C TRP A 321 -6.32 -5.25 8.46
N LEU A 322 -6.47 -6.55 8.19
CA LEU A 322 -5.61 -7.29 7.27
C LEU A 322 -5.64 -6.68 5.86
N GLY A 323 -6.82 -6.30 5.37
CA GLY A 323 -7.01 -5.70 4.06
C GLY A 323 -6.23 -4.40 3.88
N ARG A 324 -6.30 -3.52 4.89
CA ARG A 324 -5.54 -2.26 4.93
C ARG A 324 -4.03 -2.50 4.90
N VAL A 325 -3.54 -3.39 5.78
CA VAL A 325 -2.11 -3.75 5.83
C VAL A 325 -1.63 -4.37 4.52
N CYS A 326 -2.41 -5.28 3.93
CA CYS A 326 -2.10 -5.89 2.64
C CYS A 326 -1.97 -4.85 1.52
N LYS A 327 -2.84 -3.83 1.52
CA LYS A 327 -2.83 -2.76 0.52
C LYS A 327 -1.54 -1.93 0.63
N THR A 328 -1.21 -1.48 1.84
CA THR A 328 -0.01 -0.68 2.11
C THR A 328 1.26 -1.48 1.85
N ALA A 329 1.32 -2.74 2.29
CA ALA A 329 2.42 -3.65 1.98
C ALA A 329 2.65 -3.82 0.46
N SER A 330 1.57 -3.86 -0.33
CA SER A 330 1.66 -3.94 -1.80
C SER A 330 2.04 -2.61 -2.44
N HIS A 331 1.72 -1.48 -1.81
CA HIS A 331 2.20 -0.17 -2.23
C HIS A 331 3.71 -0.06 -2.02
N GLU A 332 4.17 -0.29 -0.78
CA GLU A 332 5.59 -0.14 -0.41
C GLU A 332 6.50 -1.12 -1.16
N LEU A 333 6.06 -2.37 -1.33
CA LEU A 333 6.81 -3.31 -2.18
C LEU A 333 6.84 -2.84 -3.64
N GLY A 334 5.82 -2.14 -4.13
CA GLY A 334 5.79 -1.55 -5.47
C GLY A 334 6.96 -0.60 -5.72
N HIS A 335 7.30 0.21 -4.70
CA HIS A 335 8.51 1.05 -4.73
C HIS A 335 9.80 0.22 -4.79
N CYS A 336 9.86 -0.96 -4.15
CA CYS A 336 10.99 -1.90 -4.31
C CYS A 336 11.11 -2.46 -5.73
N PHE A 337 10.01 -2.49 -6.49
CA PHE A 337 10.03 -2.75 -7.94
C PHE A 337 10.48 -1.55 -8.78
N GLY A 338 10.80 -0.42 -8.16
CA GLY A 338 11.12 0.85 -8.83
C GLY A 338 9.88 1.56 -9.40
N ILE A 339 8.68 1.19 -8.98
CA ILE A 339 7.43 1.83 -9.41
C ILE A 339 7.27 3.12 -8.59
N ALA A 340 7.17 4.26 -9.27
CA ALA A 340 6.89 5.55 -8.63
C ALA A 340 5.39 5.69 -8.34
N HIS A 341 5.00 6.75 -7.64
CA HIS A 341 3.58 7.05 -7.48
C HIS A 341 2.87 7.19 -8.85
N CYS A 342 1.61 6.77 -8.90
CA CYS A 342 0.83 6.68 -10.12
C CYS A 342 -0.10 7.87 -10.28
N MET A 343 0.08 8.59 -11.39
CA MET A 343 -0.73 9.74 -11.78
C MET A 343 -1.54 9.47 -13.07
N TYR A 344 -1.74 8.19 -13.43
CA TYR A 344 -2.45 7.82 -14.67
C TYR A 344 -3.93 7.49 -14.43
N TYR A 345 -4.21 6.73 -13.38
CA TYR A 345 -5.50 6.13 -13.05
C TYR A 345 -5.63 6.07 -11.52
N ALA A 346 -6.84 5.83 -11.03
CA ALA A 346 -6.95 5.28 -9.69
C ALA A 346 -6.11 3.99 -9.61
N CYS A 347 -5.22 3.90 -8.63
CA CYS A 347 -4.23 2.84 -8.55
C CYS A 347 -3.76 2.70 -7.10
N ILE A 348 -3.46 1.48 -6.67
CA ILE A 348 -2.80 1.22 -5.38
C ILE A 348 -1.44 1.92 -5.25
N MET A 349 -0.80 2.29 -6.37
CA MET A 349 0.45 3.04 -6.37
C MET A 349 0.24 4.56 -6.35
N GLN A 350 -0.96 5.09 -6.12
CA GLN A 350 -1.11 6.54 -5.90
C GLN A 350 -0.43 6.96 -4.60
N GLY A 351 0.17 8.16 -4.58
CA GLY A 351 0.69 8.73 -3.34
C GLY A 351 -0.43 8.98 -2.33
N THR A 352 -0.11 8.84 -1.05
CA THR A 352 -1.09 8.91 0.06
C THR A 352 -0.56 9.85 1.13
N ALA A 353 -1.34 10.88 1.47
CA ALA A 353 -1.04 11.85 2.52
C ALA A 353 -1.88 11.64 3.80
N SER A 354 -2.92 10.81 3.75
CA SER A 354 -3.78 10.53 4.89
C SER A 354 -4.40 9.13 4.86
N LEU A 355 -4.88 8.64 6.00
CA LEU A 355 -5.61 7.37 6.08
C LEU A 355 -6.93 7.40 5.30
N ALA A 356 -7.61 8.56 5.28
CA ALA A 356 -8.83 8.73 4.51
C ALA A 356 -8.54 8.66 3.00
N GLU A 357 -7.45 9.28 2.54
CA GLU A 357 -6.98 9.13 1.14
C GLU A 357 -6.64 7.67 0.84
N ASP A 358 -5.91 7.01 1.74
CA ASP A 358 -5.58 5.60 1.62
C ASP A 358 -6.85 4.78 1.40
N ALA A 359 -7.84 4.87 2.29
CA ALA A 359 -9.07 4.09 2.19
C ALA A 359 -9.85 4.29 0.88
N ARG A 360 -9.74 5.46 0.23
CA ARG A 360 -10.37 5.73 -1.08
C ARG A 360 -9.62 5.08 -2.24
N GLN A 361 -8.33 4.82 -2.09
CA GLN A 361 -7.52 4.24 -3.16
C GLN A 361 -7.87 2.76 -3.41
N PRO A 362 -7.91 2.31 -4.67
CA PRO A 362 -8.28 0.95 -4.98
C PRO A 362 -7.16 -0.06 -4.64
N PRO A 363 -7.50 -1.31 -4.34
CA PRO A 363 -6.51 -2.37 -4.07
C PRO A 363 -5.90 -2.99 -5.36
N TYR A 364 -6.17 -2.42 -6.53
CA TYR A 364 -5.65 -2.92 -7.82
C TYR A 364 -4.53 -2.05 -8.38
N LEU A 365 -3.69 -2.66 -9.23
CA LEU A 365 -2.78 -1.95 -10.11
C LEU A 365 -3.52 -1.50 -11.36
N CYS A 366 -3.35 -0.25 -11.76
CA CYS A 366 -3.81 0.21 -13.07
C CYS A 366 -3.04 -0.48 -14.20
N PRO A 367 -3.47 -0.39 -15.47
CA PRO A 367 -2.81 -1.06 -16.58
C PRO A 367 -1.31 -0.73 -16.71
N VAL A 368 -0.91 0.51 -16.40
CA VAL A 368 0.49 0.96 -16.50
C VAL A 368 1.37 0.27 -15.46
N ASP A 369 0.94 0.24 -14.20
CA ASP A 369 1.74 -0.38 -13.13
C ASP A 369 1.61 -1.90 -13.12
N LEU A 370 0.46 -2.43 -13.56
CA LEU A 370 0.28 -3.85 -13.82
C LEU A 370 1.28 -4.33 -14.87
N ALA A 371 1.52 -3.56 -15.94
CA ALA A 371 2.51 -3.92 -16.96
C ALA A 371 3.93 -3.98 -16.39
N LYS A 372 4.28 -3.08 -15.47
CA LYS A 372 5.57 -3.10 -14.76
C LYS A 372 5.70 -4.36 -13.89
N VAL A 373 4.67 -4.67 -13.10
CA VAL A 373 4.67 -5.86 -12.22
C VAL A 373 4.71 -7.16 -13.03
N LEU A 374 3.87 -7.33 -14.05
CA LEU A 374 3.88 -8.54 -14.89
C LEU A 374 5.21 -8.70 -15.63
N ARG A 375 5.82 -7.59 -16.09
CA ARG A 375 7.17 -7.63 -16.70
C ARG A 375 8.25 -8.00 -15.68
N ALA A 376 8.12 -7.60 -14.42
CA ALA A 376 9.06 -7.95 -13.38
C ALA A 376 8.92 -9.42 -12.94
N SER A 377 7.69 -9.89 -12.76
CA SER A 377 7.42 -11.24 -12.24
C SER A 377 7.41 -12.33 -13.32
N GLY A 378 7.19 -11.96 -14.59
CA GLY A 378 7.01 -12.90 -15.69
C GLY A 378 5.66 -13.62 -15.67
N ALA A 379 4.72 -13.21 -14.81
CA ALA A 379 3.39 -13.80 -14.73
C ALA A 379 2.45 -13.28 -15.83
N SER A 380 1.36 -14.02 -16.05
CA SER A 380 0.22 -13.54 -16.83
C SER A 380 -0.76 -12.76 -15.97
N GLU A 381 -1.46 -11.80 -16.59
CA GLU A 381 -2.53 -11.02 -15.96
C GLU A 381 -3.61 -11.93 -15.34
N LYS A 382 -4.12 -12.88 -16.11
CA LYS A 382 -5.12 -13.85 -15.65
C LYS A 382 -4.62 -14.74 -14.52
N GLY A 383 -3.36 -15.18 -14.56
CA GLY A 383 -2.76 -16.00 -13.50
C GLY A 383 -2.75 -15.25 -12.18
N ARG A 384 -2.26 -14.00 -12.20
CA ARG A 384 -2.26 -13.10 -11.04
C ARG A 384 -3.66 -12.88 -10.48
N TYR A 385 -4.63 -12.52 -11.33
CA TYR A 385 -5.99 -12.25 -10.87
C TYR A 385 -6.70 -13.48 -10.31
N ARG A 386 -6.48 -14.69 -10.87
CA ARG A 386 -7.01 -15.91 -10.28
C ARG A 386 -6.42 -16.20 -8.90
N ALA A 387 -5.12 -15.94 -8.71
CA ALA A 387 -4.48 -16.08 -7.40
C ALA A 387 -5.08 -15.09 -6.39
N LEU A 388 -5.27 -13.82 -6.77
CA LEU A 388 -5.90 -12.82 -5.90
C LEU A 388 -7.36 -13.13 -5.60
N LEU A 389 -8.11 -13.64 -6.57
CA LEU A 389 -9.52 -14.01 -6.38
C LEU A 389 -9.67 -15.12 -5.32
N LYS A 390 -8.72 -16.06 -5.24
CA LYS A 390 -8.69 -17.08 -4.18
C LYS A 390 -8.59 -16.42 -2.80
N VAL A 391 -7.63 -15.52 -2.62
CA VAL A 391 -7.42 -14.80 -1.35
C VAL A 391 -8.63 -13.93 -1.00
N CYS A 392 -9.18 -13.21 -1.98
CA CYS A 392 -10.40 -12.40 -1.77
C CYS A 392 -11.59 -13.26 -1.32
N GLY A 393 -11.70 -14.50 -1.82
CA GLY A 393 -12.75 -15.43 -1.42
C GLY A 393 -12.61 -15.95 0.01
N GLU A 394 -11.38 -16.06 0.52
CA GLU A 394 -11.08 -16.47 1.90
C GLU A 394 -11.44 -15.36 2.90
N TRP A 395 -11.23 -14.10 2.52
CA TRP A 395 -11.44 -12.92 3.36
C TRP A 395 -12.68 -12.09 2.99
N LYS A 396 -13.65 -12.70 2.29
CA LYS A 396 -14.84 -12.04 1.72
C LYS A 396 -15.77 -11.35 2.73
N GLU A 397 -15.59 -11.59 4.02
CA GLU A 397 -16.37 -10.96 5.08
C GLU A 397 -15.98 -9.48 5.28
N ASP A 398 -14.82 -9.06 4.78
CA ASP A 398 -14.42 -7.66 4.66
C ASP A 398 -14.91 -7.03 3.34
N ARG A 399 -15.27 -5.75 3.45
CA ARG A 399 -15.76 -4.93 2.34
C ARG A 399 -14.72 -4.80 1.23
N MET A 400 -13.44 -4.61 1.57
CA MET A 400 -12.38 -4.43 0.57
C MET A 400 -12.16 -5.72 -0.23
N PHE A 401 -11.97 -6.87 0.43
CA PHE A 401 -11.78 -8.15 -0.25
C PHE A 401 -13.00 -8.59 -1.06
N SER A 402 -14.21 -8.39 -0.52
CA SER A 402 -15.46 -8.67 -1.25
C SER A 402 -15.58 -7.81 -2.51
N ALA A 403 -15.38 -6.49 -2.38
CA ALA A 403 -15.43 -5.57 -3.50
C ALA A 403 -14.33 -5.84 -4.54
N PHE A 404 -13.12 -6.16 -4.08
CA PHE A 404 -12.01 -6.47 -4.97
C PHE A 404 -12.22 -7.79 -5.70
N GLY A 405 -12.72 -8.82 -5.01
CA GLY A 405 -13.10 -10.09 -5.63
C GLY A 405 -14.13 -9.90 -6.75
N ALA A 406 -15.20 -9.13 -6.48
CA ALA A 406 -16.21 -8.81 -7.50
C ALA A 406 -15.63 -8.01 -8.69
N TRP A 407 -14.71 -7.08 -8.44
CA TRP A 407 -13.99 -6.37 -9.49
C TRP A 407 -13.15 -7.33 -10.34
N ILE A 408 -12.43 -8.25 -9.71
CA ILE A 408 -11.58 -9.25 -10.37
C ILE A 408 -12.40 -10.20 -11.25
N GLU A 409 -13.55 -10.68 -10.76
CA GLU A 409 -14.43 -11.56 -11.54
C GLU A 409 -14.89 -10.90 -12.85
N MET A 410 -15.21 -9.60 -12.81
CA MET A 410 -15.55 -8.84 -14.00
C MET A 410 -14.33 -8.62 -14.89
N ARG A 411 -13.18 -8.33 -14.29
CA ARG A 411 -11.92 -8.16 -15.01
C ARG A 411 -11.53 -9.44 -15.76
N LEU A 412 -11.69 -10.62 -15.18
CA LEU A 412 -11.37 -11.90 -15.81
C LEU A 412 -12.24 -12.25 -17.03
N LYS A 413 -13.42 -11.61 -17.19
CA LYS A 413 -14.31 -11.76 -18.34
C LYS A 413 -13.93 -10.84 -19.52
N GLN A 414 -13.11 -9.82 -19.27
CA GLN A 414 -12.63 -8.87 -20.27
C GLN A 414 -11.30 -9.34 -20.89
N PRO A 415 -10.94 -8.89 -22.10
CA PRO A 415 -9.60 -9.12 -22.67
C PRO A 415 -8.49 -8.61 -21.74
N ASP A 416 -7.27 -9.13 -21.87
CA ASP A 416 -6.12 -8.64 -21.09
C ASP A 416 -5.87 -7.14 -21.36
N ALA A 417 -5.52 -6.39 -20.33
CA ALA A 417 -5.38 -4.94 -20.35
C ALA A 417 -4.04 -4.57 -20.97
N ILE A 418 -3.13 -5.52 -20.97
CA ILE A 418 -1.80 -5.44 -21.52
C ILE A 418 -1.78 -6.46 -22.68
N PRO A 419 -1.71 -5.98 -23.94
CA PRO A 419 -1.57 -6.87 -25.08
C PRO A 419 -0.30 -7.74 -24.92
N SER A 420 -0.45 -9.04 -25.15
CA SER A 420 0.61 -10.05 -25.08
C SER A 420 1.78 -9.78 -26.01
#